data_AF-A0A6M3JP68-F1
#
_entry.id   AF-A0A6M3JP68-F1
#
_cell.length_a   1.000
_cell.length_b   1.000
_cell.length_c   1.000
_cell.angle_alpha   90.00
_cell.angle_beta   90.00
_cell.angle_gamma   90.00
#
_symmetry.space_group_name_H-M   'P 1'
#
loop_
_entity.id
_entity.type
_entity.pdbx_description
1 polymer ?
#
loop_
_entity_poly.entity_id
_entity_poly.type
_entity_poly.pdbx_seq_one_letter_code
_entity_poly.pdbx_strand_id
1 'polypeptide(L)' 'MRWTKDEEKALRKVYRNNSNTEVANIIGRSRSAVQKKASQLGITKTKRYMNSLRKNNATNR' A
#
# COMPACT_ATOMS: atom_id res chain seq x y z
N MET A 1 -1.98 10.62 -15.43
CA MET A 1 -2.83 10.98 -14.26
C MET A 1 -2.01 11.70 -13.22
N ARG A 2 -2.54 12.81 -12.68
CA ARG A 2 -1.90 13.62 -11.64
C ARG A 2 -2.37 13.14 -10.26
N TRP A 3 -1.44 13.00 -9.31
CA TRP A 3 -1.80 12.73 -7.91
C TRP A 3 -2.23 14.04 -7.24
N THR A 4 -3.37 14.02 -6.56
CA THR A 4 -3.79 15.15 -5.73
C THR A 4 -3.12 15.08 -4.36
N LYS A 5 -3.05 16.22 -3.66
CA LYS A 5 -2.50 16.26 -2.31
C LYS A 5 -3.28 15.34 -1.35
N ASP A 6 -4.60 15.23 -1.54
CA ASP A 6 -5.46 14.39 -0.73
C ASP A 6 -5.21 12.89 -0.97
N GLU A 7 -5.03 12.49 -2.23
CA GLU A 7 -4.68 11.11 -2.57
C GLU A 7 -3.32 10.72 -1.96
N GLU A 8 -2.33 11.61 -2.03
CA GLU A 8 -1.03 11.32 -1.40
C GLU A 8 -1.10 11.29 0.13
N LYS A 9 -1.92 12.15 0.73
CA LYS A 9 -2.15 12.15 2.18
C LYS A 9 -2.85 10.86 2.62
N ALA A 10 -3.88 10.44 1.87
CA ALA A 10 -4.56 9.17 2.07
C ALA A 10 -3.57 8.01 1.94
N LEU A 11 -2.77 7.99 0.87
CA LEU A 11 -1.73 6.97 0.65
C LEU A 11 -0.77 6.87 1.84
N ARG A 12 -0.23 7.99 2.32
CA ARG A 12 0.66 8.02 3.50
C ARG A 12 0.00 7.44 4.76
N LYS A 13 -1.30 7.70 4.95
CA LYS A 13 -2.06 7.24 6.11
C LYS A 13 -2.38 5.74 6.05
N VAL A 14 -2.86 5.26 4.90
CA VAL A 14 -3.38 3.89 4.79
C VAL A 14 -2.33 2.88 4.33
N TYR A 15 -1.27 3.29 3.62
CA TYR A 15 -0.34 2.35 2.98
C TYR A 15 0.42 1.48 3.98
N ARG A 16 0.80 2.01 5.14
CA ARG A 16 1.70 1.33 6.10
C ARG A 16 1.17 0.02 6.67
N ASN A 17 -0.16 -0.10 6.79
CA ASN A 17 -0.82 -1.21 7.50
C ASN A 17 -1.81 -2.01 6.64
N ASN A 18 -2.07 -1.59 5.40
CA ASN A 18 -3.04 -2.23 4.51
C ASN A 18 -2.32 -2.83 3.30
N SER A 19 -2.96 -3.79 2.62
CA SER A 19 -2.49 -4.31 1.34
C SER A 19 -2.59 -3.30 0.22
N ASN A 20 -1.82 -3.49 -0.85
CA ASN A 20 -1.90 -2.59 -2.01
C ASN A 20 -3.29 -2.66 -2.68
N THR A 21 -4.02 -3.77 -2.53
CA THR A 21 -5.39 -3.91 -3.05
C THR A 21 -6.38 -3.07 -2.22
N GLU A 22 -6.31 -3.15 -0.89
CA GLU A 22 -7.19 -2.33 -0.03
C GLU A 22 -6.91 -0.84 -0.21
N VAL A 23 -5.63 -0.47 -0.27
CA VAL A 23 -5.23 0.93 -0.53
C VAL A 23 -5.72 1.41 -1.90
N ALA A 24 -5.67 0.55 -2.92
CA ALA A 24 -6.22 0.84 -4.24
C ALA A 24 -7.72 1.11 -4.19
N ASN A 25 -8.48 0.28 -3.48
CA ASN A 25 -9.93 0.46 -3.30
C ASN A 25 -10.26 1.77 -2.54
N ILE A 26 -9.49 2.10 -1.49
CA ILE A 26 -9.70 3.32 -0.69
C ILE A 26 -9.43 4.59 -1.52
N ILE A 27 -8.38 4.59 -2.34
CA ILE A 27 -7.96 5.77 -3.11
C ILE A 27 -8.71 5.83 -4.46
N GLY A 28 -9.35 4.74 -4.90
CA GLY A 28 -9.96 4.66 -6.23
C GLY A 28 -8.93 4.59 -7.36
N ARG A 29 -7.75 4.02 -7.10
CA ARG A 29 -6.62 3.92 -8.04
C ARG A 29 -6.24 2.46 -8.23
N SER A 30 -5.57 2.12 -9.32
CA SER A 30 -5.08 0.75 -9.52
C SER A 30 -3.97 0.39 -8.53
N ARG A 31 -3.85 -0.91 -8.23
CA ARG A 31 -2.80 -1.46 -7.35
C ARG A 31 -1.39 -1.08 -7.83
N SER A 32 -1.17 -1.09 -9.14
CA SER A 32 0.12 -0.72 -9.76
C SER A 32 0.43 0.77 -9.59
N ALA A 33 -0.56 1.65 -9.74
CA ALA A 33 -0.40 3.08 -9.51
C ALA A 33 -0.05 3.38 -8.04
N VAL A 34 -0.74 2.72 -7.10
CA VAL A 34 -0.47 2.81 -5.67
C VAL A 34 0.96 2.36 -5.34
N GLN A 35 1.40 1.22 -5.88
CA GLN A 35 2.76 0.71 -5.67
C GLN A 35 3.82 1.66 -6.22
N LYS A 36 3.66 2.12 -7.47
CA LYS A 36 4.59 3.06 -8.11
C LYS A 36 4.69 4.35 -7.31
N LYS A 37 3.56 4.90 -6.85
CA LYS A 37 3.56 6.13 -6.07
C LYS A 37 4.15 5.94 -4.68
N ALA A 38 3.85 4.84 -3.99
CA ALA A 38 4.44 4.56 -2.69
C ALA A 38 5.97 4.44 -2.78
N SER A 39 6.49 3.81 -3.83
CA SER A 39 7.92 3.76 -4.14
C SER A 39 8.51 5.16 -4.38
N GLN A 40 7.87 5.98 -5.22
CA GLN A 40 8.28 7.37 -5.45
C GLN A 40 8.29 8.23 -4.19
N LEU A 41 7.40 7.95 -3.23
CA LEU A 41 7.31 8.66 -1.96
C LEU A 41 8.19 8.04 -0.86
N GLY A 42 8.91 6.95 -1.15
CA GLY A 42 9.74 6.23 -0.16
C GLY A 42 8.94 5.59 0.98
N ILE A 43 7.64 5.35 0.79
CA ILE A 43 6.76 4.81 1.85
C ILE A 43 6.81 3.29 1.78
N THR A 44 7.20 2.68 2.89
CA THR A 44 7.26 1.22 3.03
C THR A 44 6.18 0.71 3.98
N LYS A 45 5.87 -0.58 3.88
CA LYS A 45 4.99 -1.27 4.83
C LYS A 45 5.70 -1.43 6.18
N THR A 46 4.93 -1.46 7.27
CA THR A 46 5.51 -1.69 8.60
C THR A 46 6.09 -3.09 8.72
N LYS A 47 7.11 -3.26 9.58
CA LYS A 47 7.66 -4.59 9.90
C LYS A 47 6.57 -5.55 10.39
N ARG A 48 5.59 -5.04 11.16
CA ARG A 48 4.42 -5.81 11.63
C ARG A 48 3.61 -6.38 10.46
N TYR A 49 3.27 -5.54 9.49
CA TYR A 49 2.55 -5.96 8.29
C TYR A 49 3.38 -6.92 7.43
N MET A 50 4.69 -6.69 7.29
CA MET A 50 5.57 -7.62 6.57
C MET A 50 5.67 -8.99 7.26
N ASN A 51 5.68 -9.01 8.59
CA ASN A 51 5.71 -10.26 9.36
C ASN A 51 4.38 -11.02 9.26
N SER A 52 3.23 -10.34 9.24
CA SER A 52 1.94 -11.02 9.02
C SER A 52 1.83 -11.60 7.62
N LEU A 53 2.29 -10.88 6.59
CA LEU A 53 2.34 -11.39 5.22
C LEU A 53 3.25 -12.62 5.09
N ARG A 54 4.42 -12.63 5.75
CA ARG A 54 5.32 -13.78 5.74
C ARG A 54 4.69 -15.02 6.38
N LYS A 55 3.95 -14.85 7.48
CA LYS A 55 3.22 -15.94 8.13
C LYS A 55 2.12 -16.53 7.24
N ASN A 56 1.35 -15.66 6.56
CA ASN A 56 0.25 -16.10 5.70
C ASN A 56 0.71 -16.80 4.40
N ASN A 57 1.86 -16.41 3.83
CA ASN A 57 2.41 -17.09 2.66
C ASN A 57 3.06 -18.45 2.99
N ALA A 58 3.42 -18.71 4.25
CA ALA A 58 3.96 -20.01 4.70
C ALA A 58 2.88 -21.09 4.84
N THR A 59 1.61 -20.70 4.94
CA THR A 59 0.44 -21.60 5.06
C THR A 59 -0.22 -21.98 3.73
N ASN A 60 0.34 -21.57 2.58
CA ASN A 60 -0.18 -21.93 1.26
C ASN A 60 0.80 -22.83 0.46
N ARG A 61 1.42 -23.79 1.15
CA ARG A 61 2.21 -24.88 0.55
C ARG A 61 1.58 -26.22 0.90
#